data_AF-A0A3C1JVM5-F1
#
_entry.id   AF-A0A3C1JVM5-F1
#
_cell.length_a   1.000
_cell.length_b   1.000
_cell.length_c   1.000
_cell.angle_alpha   90.00
_cell.angle_beta   90.00
_cell.angle_gamma   90.00
#
_symmetry.space_group_name_H-M   'P 1'
#
loop_
_entity.id
_entity.type
_entity.pdbx_description
1 polymer ?
#
loop_
_entity_poly.entity_id
_entity_poly.type
_entity_poly.pdbx_seq_one_letter_code
_entity_poly.pdbx_strand_id
1 'polypeptide(L)'
;MNCKNVKNKIPDYIEGKLPEDIYREITGHIQNCTECTALVENLNKTLSSFSKNERIPEQPYYFTRLKQRMENNTKNQESFVHVLLTKKIVQPAIYLASLVIAVYIGILIGSGTTNSTQYSESTQKADTSYIKTYAQYQFVNDLEIESVEKNMVSGNTEPETNNK
;
A
#
# COMPACT_ATOMS: atom_id res chain seq x y z
N MET A 1 63.04 11.24 9.88
CA MET A 1 61.59 11.53 9.65
C MET A 1 61.29 12.96 9.21
N ASN A 2 60.27 13.16 8.36
CA ASN A 2 59.73 14.48 7.97
C ASN A 2 58.55 14.86 8.89
N CYS A 3 58.41 16.15 9.24
CA CYS A 3 57.33 16.67 10.07
C CYS A 3 55.94 16.25 9.57
N LYS A 4 55.70 16.21 8.26
CA LYS A 4 54.40 15.79 7.68
C LYS A 4 54.04 14.34 8.04
N ASN A 5 55.02 13.44 8.01
CA ASN A 5 54.81 12.04 8.36
C ASN A 5 54.57 11.86 9.86
N VAL A 6 55.24 12.66 10.69
CA VAL A 6 55.01 12.67 12.13
C VAL A 6 53.61 13.19 12.44
N LYS A 7 53.21 14.35 11.88
CA LYS A 7 51.88 14.95 12.07
C LYS A 7 50.73 13.96 11.84
N ASN A 8 50.82 13.14 10.79
CA ASN A 8 49.80 12.12 10.48
C ASN A 8 49.78 10.94 11.47
N LYS A 9 50.90 10.64 12.13
CA LYS A 9 51.07 9.50 13.06
C LYS A 9 50.96 9.91 14.53
N ILE A 10 50.81 11.21 14.84
CA ILE A 10 50.67 11.71 16.22
C ILE A 10 49.46 11.11 16.95
N PRO A 11 48.26 10.96 16.35
CA PRO A 11 47.13 10.32 17.03
C PRO A 11 47.45 8.89 17.47
N ASP A 12 48.01 8.08 16.55
CA ASP A 12 48.42 6.69 16.84
C ASP A 12 49.56 6.61 17.86
N TYR A 13 50.42 7.62 17.90
CA TYR A 13 51.50 7.76 18.88
C TYR A 13 50.98 8.02 20.29
N ILE A 14 49.98 8.89 20.45
CA ILE A 14 49.35 9.19 21.75
C ILE A 14 48.58 7.96 22.26
N GLU A 15 47.94 7.21 21.36
CA GLU A 15 47.17 6.00 21.70
C GLU A 15 48.04 4.73 21.88
N GLY A 16 49.34 4.80 21.60
CA GLY A 16 50.26 3.66 21.73
C GLY A 16 50.02 2.53 20.71
N LYS A 17 49.45 2.85 19.54
CA LYS A 17 49.11 1.87 18.48
C LYS A 17 50.23 1.64 17.45
N LEU A 18 51.37 2.32 17.61
CA LEU A 18 52.48 2.24 16.67
C LEU A 18 53.45 1.09 16.99
N PRO A 19 54.06 0.46 15.97
CA PRO A 19 55.18 -0.46 16.16
C PRO A 19 56.36 0.24 16.87
N GLU A 20 57.07 -0.49 17.73
CA GLU A 20 58.19 0.02 18.54
C GLU A 20 59.26 0.76 17.73
N ASP A 21 59.57 0.26 16.54
CA ASP A 21 60.59 0.86 15.65
C ASP A 21 60.21 2.28 15.22
N ILE A 22 58.92 2.46 14.88
CA ILE A 22 58.37 3.75 14.43
C ILE A 22 58.15 4.67 15.62
N TYR A 23 57.74 4.11 16.76
CA TYR A 23 57.58 4.86 18.00
C TYR A 23 58.88 5.56 18.40
N ARG A 24 60.01 4.83 18.37
CA ARG A 24 61.34 5.39 18.68
C ARG A 24 61.77 6.49 17.70
N GLU A 25 61.52 6.31 16.41
CA GLU A 25 61.85 7.34 15.40
C GLU A 25 61.05 8.63 15.61
N ILE A 26 59.74 8.50 15.92
CA ILE A 26 58.87 9.64 16.20
C ILE A 26 59.27 10.35 17.48
N THR A 27 59.57 9.61 18.55
CA THR A 27 60.06 10.17 19.83
C THR A 27 61.34 10.98 19.62
N GLY A 28 62.29 10.44 18.86
CA GLY A 28 63.51 11.16 18.51
C GLY A 28 63.27 12.42 17.66
N HIS A 29 62.27 12.40 16.78
CA HIS A 29 61.89 13.59 16.01
C HIS A 29 61.21 14.65 16.88
N ILE A 30 60.30 14.26 17.77
CA ILE A 30 59.62 15.18 18.68
C ILE A 30 60.65 15.88 19.57
N GLN A 31 61.62 15.16 20.14
CA GLN A 31 62.65 15.77 20.98
C GLN A 31 63.48 16.86 20.27
N ASN A 32 63.62 16.77 18.94
CA ASN A 32 64.46 17.67 18.15
C ASN A 32 63.67 18.70 17.31
N CYS A 33 62.34 18.62 17.27
CA CYS A 33 61.51 19.49 16.43
C CYS A 33 60.49 20.26 17.25
N THR A 34 60.71 21.57 17.38
CA THR A 34 59.84 22.49 18.14
C THR A 34 58.39 22.50 17.66
N GLU A 35 58.15 22.43 16.35
CA GLU A 35 56.80 22.35 15.79
C GLU A 35 56.05 21.10 16.24
N CYS A 36 56.71 19.93 16.16
CA CYS A 36 56.10 18.66 16.49
C CYS A 36 55.87 18.54 18.00
N THR A 37 56.79 19.05 18.82
CA THR A 37 56.61 19.14 20.28
C THR A 37 55.40 19.99 20.65
N ALA A 38 55.30 21.20 20.08
CA ALA A 38 54.18 22.09 20.35
C ALA A 38 52.85 21.45 19.94
N LEU A 39 52.82 20.71 18.83
CA LEU A 39 51.62 20.01 18.37
C LEU A 39 51.19 18.91 19.35
N VAL A 40 52.11 18.05 19.78
CA VAL A 40 51.84 16.98 20.76
C VAL A 40 51.39 17.57 22.09
N GLU A 41 52.03 18.64 22.55
CA GLU A 41 51.66 19.32 23.79
C GLU A 41 50.24 19.92 23.71
N ASN A 42 49.91 20.60 22.60
CA ASN A 42 48.58 21.15 22.38
C ASN A 42 47.51 20.06 22.33
N LEU A 43 47.76 18.95 21.63
CA LEU A 43 46.84 17.82 21.61
C LEU A 43 46.65 17.20 23.00
N ASN A 44 47.72 16.98 23.76
CA ASN A 44 47.62 16.46 25.13
C ASN A 44 46.83 17.42 26.04
N LYS A 45 47.04 18.74 25.92
CA LYS A 45 46.23 19.74 26.64
C LYS A 45 44.75 19.65 26.27
N THR A 46 44.44 19.55 24.98
CA THR A 46 43.06 19.36 24.52
C THR A 46 42.45 18.08 25.05
N LEU A 47 43.12 16.93 24.92
CA LEU A 47 42.64 15.65 25.44
C LEU A 47 42.46 15.66 26.96
N SER A 48 43.39 16.26 27.71
CA SER A 48 43.30 16.35 29.17
C SER A 48 42.10 17.19 29.64
N SER A 49 41.65 18.13 28.82
CA SER A 49 40.45 18.92 29.09
C SER A 49 39.17 18.07 28.96
N PHE A 50 39.16 17.08 28.06
CA PHE A 50 38.06 16.12 27.91
C PHE A 50 38.14 14.93 28.88
N SER A 51 39.35 14.56 29.34
CA SER A 51 39.54 13.43 30.26
C SER A 51 39.01 13.70 31.67
N LYS A 52 38.65 14.94 31.99
CA LYS A 52 37.83 15.28 33.16
C LYS A 52 36.38 14.88 32.90
N ASN A 53 36.19 13.64 32.46
CA ASN A 53 34.89 13.08 32.22
C ASN A 53 34.29 12.82 33.60
N GLU A 54 33.29 13.62 33.95
CA GLU A 54 32.45 13.38 35.11
C GLU A 54 31.98 11.93 35.01
N ARG A 55 32.37 11.10 35.99
CA ARG A 55 32.03 9.68 35.96
C ARG A 55 30.51 9.60 35.92
N ILE A 56 29.98 9.24 34.76
CA ILE A 56 28.55 9.03 34.60
C ILE A 56 28.19 7.93 35.60
N PRO A 57 27.36 8.23 36.61
CA PRO A 57 27.01 7.24 37.62
C PRO A 57 26.37 6.05 36.91
N GLU A 58 26.73 4.84 37.34
CA GLU A 58 26.16 3.62 36.79
C GLU A 58 24.64 3.65 36.98
N GLN A 59 23.89 3.73 35.88
CA GLN A 59 22.45 3.77 35.91
C GLN A 59 21.90 2.34 35.96
N PRO A 60 21.21 1.94 37.04
CA PRO A 60 20.60 0.61 37.11
C PRO A 60 19.65 0.37 35.93
N TYR A 61 19.70 -0.81 35.34
CA TYR A 61 18.81 -1.26 34.25
C TYR A 61 18.91 -0.46 32.93
N TYR A 62 19.95 0.37 32.73
CA TYR A 62 20.16 1.09 31.46
C TYR A 62 20.18 0.13 30.26
N PHE A 63 20.94 -0.96 30.38
CA PHE A 63 21.04 -1.98 29.34
C PHE A 63 19.68 -2.63 29.04
N THR A 64 18.90 -2.96 30.06
CA THR A 64 17.56 -3.55 29.90
C THR A 64 16.61 -2.61 29.17
N ARG A 65 16.59 -1.32 29.56
CA ARG A 65 15.77 -0.29 28.90
C ARG A 65 16.17 -0.08 27.45
N LEU A 66 17.48 -0.09 27.18
CA LEU A 66 18.01 0.06 25.82
C LEU A 66 17.60 -1.15 24.95
N LYS A 67 17.81 -2.37 25.45
CA LYS A 67 17.42 -3.61 24.76
C LYS A 67 15.92 -3.62 24.45
N GLN A 68 15.09 -3.29 25.43
CA GLN A 68 13.64 -3.21 25.25
C GLN A 68 13.25 -2.19 24.17
N ARG A 69 13.92 -1.04 24.10
CA ARG A 69 13.66 -0.03 23.06
C ARG A 69 14.03 -0.52 21.66
N MET A 70 15.15 -1.24 21.53
CA MET A 70 15.57 -1.82 20.26
C MET A 70 14.59 -2.90 19.79
N GLU A 71 14.19 -3.82 20.68
CA GLU A 71 13.23 -4.88 20.35
C GLU A 71 11.83 -4.33 20.03
N ASN A 72 11.39 -3.29 20.74
CA ASN A 72 10.08 -2.66 20.50
C ASN A 72 10.03 -1.93 19.16
N ASN A 73 11.13 -1.25 18.76
CA ASN A 73 11.21 -0.60 17.45
C ASN A 73 11.12 -1.61 16.31
N THR A 74 11.73 -2.80 16.43
CA THR A 74 11.65 -3.85 15.40
C THR A 74 10.24 -4.43 15.27
N LYS A 75 9.53 -4.66 16.40
CA LYS A 75 8.15 -5.20 16.37
C LYS A 75 7.12 -4.23 15.79
N ASN A 76 7.35 -2.93 15.94
CA ASN A 76 6.41 -1.91 15.43
C ASN A 76 6.53 -1.70 13.91
N GLN A 77 7.66 -2.04 13.28
CA GLN A 77 7.80 -1.95 11.82
C GLN A 77 7.10 -3.08 11.08
N GLU A 78 7.13 -4.31 11.60
CA GLU A 78 6.49 -5.47 10.96
C GLU A 78 4.96 -5.46 11.13
N SER A 79 4.44 -4.92 12.25
CA SER A 79 3.02 -5.00 12.59
C SER A 79 2.17 -3.82 12.10
N PHE A 80 2.72 -2.62 11.91
CA PHE A 80 1.91 -1.46 11.52
C PHE A 80 1.30 -1.62 10.12
N VAL A 81 2.07 -2.12 9.15
CA VAL A 81 1.62 -2.38 7.78
C VAL A 81 0.60 -3.53 7.77
N HIS A 82 0.88 -4.63 8.46
CA HIS A 82 -0.01 -5.78 8.49
C HIS A 82 -1.32 -5.49 9.22
N VAL A 83 -1.33 -4.69 10.30
CA VAL A 83 -2.56 -4.30 11.03
C VAL A 83 -3.42 -3.33 10.22
N LEU A 84 -2.80 -2.38 9.50
CA LEU A 84 -3.53 -1.47 8.59
C LEU A 84 -4.15 -2.21 7.40
N LEU A 85 -3.41 -3.14 6.77
CA LEU A 85 -3.94 -3.93 5.65
C LEU A 85 -4.99 -4.96 6.09
N THR A 86 -4.77 -5.66 7.21
CA THR A 86 -5.71 -6.70 7.66
C THR A 86 -7.02 -6.13 8.15
N LYS A 87 -7.08 -4.96 8.80
CA LYS A 87 -8.38 -4.39 9.21
C LYS A 87 -9.13 -3.68 8.08
N LYS A 88 -8.42 -3.03 7.14
CA LYS A 88 -9.06 -2.19 6.11
C LYS A 88 -9.57 -2.97 4.90
N ILE A 89 -8.97 -4.12 4.56
CA ILE A 89 -9.29 -4.88 3.34
C ILE A 89 -10.00 -6.21 3.63
N VAL A 90 -9.76 -6.84 4.78
CA VAL A 90 -10.39 -8.14 5.10
C VAL A 90 -11.90 -8.02 5.30
N GLN A 91 -12.35 -6.92 5.92
CA GLN A 91 -13.78 -6.71 6.17
C GLN A 91 -14.62 -6.65 4.88
N PRO A 92 -14.31 -5.83 3.86
CA PRO A 92 -15.06 -5.85 2.61
C PRO A 92 -14.88 -7.14 1.80
N ALA A 93 -13.72 -7.80 1.87
CA ALA A 93 -13.47 -9.05 1.14
C ALA A 93 -14.35 -10.21 1.62
N ILE A 94 -14.62 -10.32 2.93
CA ILE A 94 -15.49 -11.36 3.48
C ILE A 94 -16.94 -11.21 2.98
N TYR A 95 -17.46 -9.98 2.90
CA TYR A 95 -18.81 -9.74 2.37
C TYR A 95 -18.93 -10.07 0.88
N LEU A 96 -17.89 -9.76 0.11
CA LEU A 96 -17.87 -10.10 -1.32
C LEU A 96 -17.79 -11.62 -1.52
N ALA A 97 -16.93 -12.30 -0.77
CA ALA A 97 -16.83 -13.75 -0.78
C ALA A 97 -18.16 -14.42 -0.37
N SER A 98 -18.85 -13.90 0.65
CA SER A 98 -20.13 -14.49 1.08
C SER A 98 -21.22 -14.37 0.02
N LEU A 99 -21.29 -13.25 -0.72
CA LEU A 99 -22.21 -13.11 -1.85
C LEU A 99 -21.91 -14.11 -2.97
N VAL A 100 -20.64 -14.27 -3.35
CA VAL A 100 -20.24 -15.22 -4.39
C VAL A 100 -20.58 -16.66 -3.97
N ILE A 101 -20.30 -17.02 -2.71
CA ILE A 101 -20.63 -18.33 -2.16
C ILE A 101 -22.15 -18.56 -2.16
N ALA A 102 -22.94 -17.58 -1.74
CA ALA A 102 -24.40 -17.68 -1.72
C ALA A 102 -24.98 -17.88 -3.14
N VAL A 103 -24.49 -17.12 -4.12
CA VAL A 103 -24.89 -17.27 -5.52
C VAL A 103 -24.51 -18.65 -6.06
N TYR A 104 -23.30 -19.12 -5.78
CA TYR A 104 -22.83 -20.44 -6.21
C TYR A 104 -23.68 -21.57 -5.62
N ILE A 105 -23.96 -21.53 -4.32
CA ILE A 105 -24.84 -22.50 -3.64
C ILE A 105 -26.25 -22.45 -4.24
N GLY A 106 -26.78 -21.26 -4.53
CA GLY A 106 -28.07 -21.09 -5.19
C GLY A 106 -28.15 -21.76 -6.56
N ILE A 107 -27.11 -21.58 -7.39
CA ILE A 107 -27.01 -22.21 -8.72
C ILE A 107 -26.93 -23.74 -8.58
N LEU A 108 -26.16 -24.24 -7.61
CA LEU A 108 -26.00 -25.67 -7.39
C LEU A 108 -27.33 -26.34 -6.97
N ILE A 109 -28.07 -25.71 -6.06
CA ILE A 109 -29.39 -26.21 -5.62
C ILE A 109 -30.40 -26.12 -6.77
N GLY A 110 -30.41 -25.02 -7.53
CA GLY A 110 -31.34 -24.84 -8.65
C GLY A 110 -31.08 -25.76 -9.84
N SER A 111 -29.81 -26.11 -10.11
CA SER A 111 -29.45 -27.02 -11.20
C SER A 111 -29.58 -28.51 -10.85
N GLY A 112 -29.50 -28.87 -9.56
CA GLY A 112 -29.67 -30.23 -9.07
C GLY A 112 -31.13 -30.72 -9.07
N THR A 113 -32.10 -29.81 -9.16
CA THR A 113 -33.51 -30.16 -9.31
C THR A 113 -33.86 -30.28 -10.79
N THR A 114 -33.69 -31.46 -11.39
CA THR A 114 -34.39 -31.83 -12.63
C THR A 114 -35.86 -32.09 -12.32
N ASN A 115 -36.54 -31.07 -11.79
CA ASN A 115 -37.99 -31.03 -11.87
C ASN A 115 -38.29 -30.56 -13.29
N SER A 116 -38.72 -31.49 -14.14
CA SER A 116 -39.47 -31.17 -15.34
C SER A 116 -40.46 -30.07 -14.98
N THR A 117 -40.30 -28.91 -15.58
CA THR A 117 -41.28 -27.83 -15.51
C THR A 117 -42.56 -28.31 -16.21
N GLN A 118 -43.41 -29.04 -15.47
CA GLN A 118 -44.83 -28.73 -15.50
C GLN A 118 -44.96 -27.35 -14.87
N TYR A 119 -44.76 -26.31 -15.68
CA TYR A 119 -45.39 -25.04 -15.40
C TYR A 119 -46.89 -25.33 -15.31
N SER A 120 -47.47 -25.01 -14.16
CA SER A 120 -48.89 -25.14 -13.89
C SER A 120 -49.70 -24.41 -14.97
N GLU A 121 -50.25 -25.16 -15.92
CA GLU A 121 -51.18 -24.72 -16.96
C GLU A 121 -52.59 -24.42 -16.38
N SER A 122 -52.66 -24.05 -15.09
CA SER A 122 -53.92 -23.85 -14.35
C SER A 122 -54.08 -22.43 -13.77
N THR A 123 -53.24 -21.46 -14.16
CA THR A 123 -53.42 -20.04 -13.78
C THR A 123 -53.21 -19.06 -14.94
N GLN A 124 -53.45 -19.51 -16.18
CA GLN A 124 -53.40 -18.65 -17.38
C GLN A 124 -54.73 -18.57 -18.16
N LYS A 125 -55.83 -19.02 -17.56
CA LYS A 125 -57.21 -18.83 -18.08
C LYS A 125 -58.14 -18.04 -17.15
N ALA A 126 -57.64 -17.60 -16.00
CA ALA A 126 -58.35 -16.60 -15.21
C ALA A 126 -57.70 -15.24 -15.50
N ASP A 127 -58.37 -14.50 -16.37
CA ASP A 127 -58.38 -13.05 -16.35
C ASP A 127 -57.30 -12.29 -17.13
N THR A 128 -57.13 -12.59 -18.43
CA THR A 128 -56.52 -11.64 -19.38
C THR A 128 -57.44 -10.42 -19.66
N SER A 129 -58.64 -10.38 -19.07
CA SER A 129 -59.65 -9.35 -19.29
C SER A 129 -59.33 -8.06 -18.53
N TYR A 130 -58.85 -8.15 -17.29
CA TYR A 130 -58.52 -6.96 -16.49
C TYR A 130 -57.30 -6.22 -17.03
N ILE A 131 -56.27 -6.94 -17.49
CA ILE A 131 -55.07 -6.33 -18.07
C ILE A 131 -55.41 -5.61 -19.40
N LYS A 132 -56.24 -6.22 -20.25
CA LYS A 132 -56.72 -5.56 -21.48
C LYS A 132 -57.56 -4.31 -21.19
N THR A 133 -58.48 -4.41 -20.23
CA THR A 133 -59.35 -3.29 -19.85
C THR A 133 -58.53 -2.13 -19.27
N TYR A 134 -57.58 -2.42 -18.38
CA TYR A 134 -56.71 -1.40 -17.80
C TYR A 134 -55.82 -0.73 -18.85
N ALA A 135 -55.23 -1.50 -19.77
CA ALA A 135 -54.45 -0.96 -20.88
C ALA A 135 -55.28 -0.05 -21.80
N GLN A 136 -56.56 -0.38 -22.02
CA GLN A 136 -57.43 0.38 -22.91
C GLN A 136 -57.88 1.74 -22.33
N TYR A 137 -57.94 1.90 -21.01
CA TYR A 137 -58.39 3.16 -20.39
C TYR A 137 -57.25 4.09 -19.93
N GLN A 138 -56.03 3.58 -19.72
CA GLN A 138 -54.93 4.40 -19.20
C GLN A 138 -53.93 4.89 -20.24
N PHE A 139 -53.84 4.28 -21.41
CA PHE A 139 -52.97 4.80 -22.48
C PHE A 139 -53.73 5.77 -23.37
N VAL A 140 -53.68 7.04 -23.01
CA VAL A 140 -53.84 8.14 -23.95
C VAL A 140 -52.52 8.26 -24.72
N ASN A 141 -52.51 7.73 -25.95
CA ASN A 141 -51.60 8.11 -27.03
C ASN A 141 -52.50 8.06 -28.28
N ASP A 142 -53.07 9.17 -28.74
CA ASP A 142 -52.33 10.26 -29.39
C ASP A 142 -51.46 9.78 -30.58
N LEU A 143 -51.84 8.65 -31.18
CA LEU A 143 -51.23 8.12 -32.41
C LEU A 143 -52.27 7.54 -33.37
N GLU A 144 -53.50 8.05 -33.34
CA GLU A 144 -54.31 8.04 -34.56
C GLU A 144 -53.73 9.11 -35.48
N ILE A 145 -52.96 8.68 -36.46
CA ILE A 145 -52.56 9.51 -37.61
C ILE A 145 -53.87 10.07 -38.18
N GLU A 146 -54.07 11.38 -38.06
CA GLU A 146 -55.25 12.05 -38.59
C GLU A 146 -55.43 11.71 -40.08
N SER A 147 -56.69 11.56 -40.48
CA SER A 147 -57.15 11.12 -41.80
C SER A 147 -56.68 11.94 -43.01
N VAL A 148 -55.90 13.00 -42.81
CA VAL A 148 -55.44 13.90 -43.87
C VAL A 148 -54.16 13.38 -44.56
N GLU A 149 -53.25 12.71 -43.83
CA GLU A 149 -51.99 12.20 -44.41
C GLU A 149 -52.18 10.93 -45.27
N LYS A 150 -53.19 10.11 -44.94
CA LYS A 150 -53.49 8.86 -45.68
C LYS A 150 -53.90 9.12 -47.14
N ASN A 151 -54.49 10.27 -47.42
CA ASN A 151 -54.93 10.64 -48.78
C ASN A 151 -53.85 11.29 -49.65
N MET A 152 -52.74 11.80 -49.07
CA MET A 152 -51.62 12.33 -49.86
C MET A 152 -50.61 11.26 -50.27
N VAL A 153 -50.48 10.17 -49.52
CA VAL A 153 -49.55 9.07 -49.83
C VAL A 153 -50.10 8.08 -50.87
N SER A 154 -51.42 7.94 -51.00
CA SER A 154 -52.03 7.00 -51.96
C SER A 154 -52.39 7.60 -53.33
N GLY A 155 -52.06 8.88 -53.57
CA GLY A 155 -52.40 9.57 -54.83
C GLY A 155 -51.38 9.41 -55.98
N ASN A 156 -50.20 8.83 -55.73
CA ASN A 156 -49.08 8.84 -56.70
C ASN A 156 -48.60 7.44 -57.13
N THR A 157 -49.48 6.43 -57.17
CA THR A 157 -49.14 5.18 -57.88
C THR A 157 -50.31 4.73 -58.74
N GLU A 158 -50.36 5.25 -59.97
CA GLU A 158 -51.06 4.59 -61.07
C GLU A 158 -50.48 3.18 -61.26
N PRO A 159 -51.31 2.14 -61.46
CA PRO A 159 -50.82 0.82 -61.80
C PRO A 159 -50.51 0.76 -63.31
N GLU A 160 -49.24 0.93 -63.68
CA GLU A 160 -48.75 0.44 -64.97
C GLU A 160 -48.64 -1.09 -64.93
N THR A 161 -49.57 -1.72 -65.67
CA THR A 161 -49.39 -2.88 -66.55
C THR A 161 -48.74 -4.17 -66.01
N ASN A 162 -49.51 -5.26 -66.06
CA ASN A 162 -49.16 -6.62 -66.55
C ASN A 162 -50.34 -7.56 -66.21
N ASN A 163 -50.86 -8.49 -67.02
CA ASN A 163 -50.43 -9.11 -68.27
C ASN A 163 -51.61 -10.00 -68.76
N LYS A 164 -51.62 -10.35 -70.06
CA LYS A 164 -52.34 -11.48 -70.69
C LYS A 164 -53.80 -11.32 -71.14
#